data_AF-A0A0Q9YYG9-F1
#
_entry.id   AF-A0A0Q9YYG9-F1
#
_cell.length_a   1.000
_cell.length_b   1.000
_cell.length_c   1.000
_cell.angle_alpha   90.00
_cell.angle_beta   90.00
_cell.angle_gamma   90.00
#
_symmetry.space_group_name_H-M   'P 1'
#
loop_
_entity.id
_entity.type
_entity.pdbx_description
1 polymer ?
#
loop_
_entity_poly.entity_id
_entity_poly.type
_entity_poly.pdbx_seq_one_letter_code
_entity_poly.pdbx_strand_id
1 'polypeptide(L)'
;MRVFYAVLILFGLNMTCYANQEYKIEKVLHNGDYIINGLHWKPQSNCAVLRKGDKIKFFNNKANGKCVSTTVMLDNSKSTCNLWCEDPRSDG
;
A
#
# COMPACT_ATOMS: atom_id res chain seq x y z
N MET A 1 7.94 50.40 -3.24
CA MET A 1 7.40 49.44 -2.25
C MET A 1 6.26 48.58 -2.86
N ARG A 2 6.44 48.02 -4.07
CA ARG A 2 5.39 47.25 -4.78
C ARG A 2 5.78 45.81 -5.14
N VAL A 3 7.05 45.45 -4.93
CA VAL A 3 7.63 44.17 -5.38
C VAL A 3 7.56 43.08 -4.31
N PHE A 4 7.39 43.45 -3.03
CA PHE A 4 7.40 42.49 -1.91
C PHE A 4 6.10 41.68 -1.76
N TYR A 5 4.98 42.12 -2.33
CA TYR A 5 3.71 41.40 -2.21
C TYR A 5 3.59 40.18 -3.13
N ALA A 6 4.36 40.13 -4.22
CA ALA A 6 4.27 39.05 -5.20
C ALA A 6 4.94 37.74 -4.71
N VAL A 7 5.88 37.82 -3.78
CA VAL A 7 6.66 36.66 -3.31
C VAL A 7 5.88 35.82 -2.28
N LEU A 8 4.94 36.41 -1.55
CA LEU A 8 4.16 35.73 -0.51
C LEU A 8 3.00 34.87 -1.04
N ILE A 9 2.57 35.06 -2.29
CA ILE A 9 1.42 34.34 -2.87
C ILE A 9 1.83 32.95 -3.44
N LEU A 10 3.13 32.73 -3.71
CA LEU A 10 3.65 31.49 -4.30
C LEU A 10 3.91 30.36 -3.29
N PHE A 11 3.91 30.63 -1.98
CA PHE A 11 4.23 29.64 -0.95
C PHE A 11 3.03 28.85 -0.39
N GLY A 12 1.80 29.21 -0.77
CA GLY A 12 0.57 28.71 -0.12
C GLY A 12 -0.05 27.42 -0.68
N LEU A 13 0.50 26.81 -1.74
CA LEU A 13 -0.20 25.78 -2.53
C LEU A 13 0.43 24.37 -2.52
N ASN A 14 1.37 24.08 -1.62
CA ASN A 14 1.88 22.72 -1.47
C ASN A 14 1.10 21.94 -0.41
N MET A 15 -0.21 21.78 -0.62
CA MET A 15 -1.00 20.81 0.15
C MET A 15 -0.82 19.45 -0.51
N THR A 16 0.22 18.71 -0.11
CA THR A 16 0.39 17.32 -0.53
C THR A 16 -0.70 16.48 0.12
N CYS A 17 -1.73 16.11 -0.64
CA CYS A 17 -2.69 15.09 -0.25
C CYS A 17 -1.94 13.76 -0.08
N TYR A 18 -1.60 13.42 1.17
CA TYR A 18 -1.27 12.04 1.52
C TYR A 18 -2.57 11.23 1.43
N ALA A 19 -2.85 10.72 0.23
CA ALA A 19 -3.93 9.76 0.03
C ALA A 19 -3.64 8.54 0.91
N ASN A 20 -4.56 8.21 1.83
CA ASN A 20 -4.55 6.95 2.53
C ASN A 20 -4.80 5.87 1.47
N GLN A 21 -3.73 5.23 0.99
CA GLN A 21 -3.80 4.36 -0.17
C GLN A 21 -4.47 3.04 0.22
N GLU A 22 -5.71 2.88 -0.22
CA GLU A 22 -6.43 1.61 -0.21
C GLU A 22 -6.04 0.79 -1.43
N TYR A 23 -5.70 -0.47 -1.20
CA TYR A 23 -5.33 -1.41 -2.23
C TYR A 23 -6.38 -2.51 -2.34
N LYS A 24 -6.55 -3.05 -3.55
CA LYS A 24 -7.46 -4.17 -3.80
C LYS A 24 -6.66 -5.42 -4.12
N ILE A 25 -7.20 -6.55 -3.70
CA ILE A 25 -6.67 -7.85 -4.08
C ILE A 25 -7.12 -8.15 -5.51
N GLU A 26 -6.15 -8.17 -6.43
CA GLU A 26 -6.41 -8.39 -7.85
C GLU A 26 -6.67 -9.87 -8.13
N LYS A 27 -5.88 -10.75 -7.51
CA LYS A 27 -5.97 -12.20 -7.64
C LYS A 27 -5.59 -12.90 -6.33
N VAL A 28 -6.23 -14.03 -6.11
CA VAL A 28 -5.84 -15.03 -5.10
C VAL A 28 -5.34 -16.24 -5.88
N LEU A 29 -4.11 -16.65 -5.63
CA LEU A 29 -3.47 -17.80 -6.28
C LEU A 29 -3.85 -19.09 -5.56
N HIS A 30 -3.72 -20.22 -6.27
CA HIS A 30 -4.13 -21.54 -5.76
C HIS A 30 -3.34 -21.99 -4.51
N ASN A 31 -2.14 -21.46 -4.32
CA ASN A 31 -1.25 -21.73 -3.19
C ASN A 31 -1.52 -20.83 -1.96
N GLY A 32 -2.51 -19.93 -2.04
CA GLY A 32 -2.82 -18.99 -0.96
C GLY A 32 -2.06 -17.66 -1.04
N ASP A 33 -1.30 -17.44 -2.11
CA ASP A 33 -0.62 -16.16 -2.36
C ASP A 33 -1.55 -15.14 -3.02
N TYR A 34 -1.18 -13.87 -2.94
CA TYR A 34 -2.01 -12.75 -3.39
C TYR A 34 -1.28 -11.87 -4.39
N ILE A 35 -2.01 -11.37 -5.38
CA ILE A 35 -1.55 -10.29 -6.26
C ILE A 35 -2.22 -9.00 -5.82
N ILE A 36 -1.41 -8.04 -5.39
CA ILE A 36 -1.86 -6.74 -4.90
C ILE A 36 -0.98 -5.68 -5.55
N ASN A 37 -1.59 -4.77 -6.32
CA ASN A 37 -0.89 -3.73 -7.06
C ASN A 37 0.16 -4.29 -8.05
N GLY A 38 -0.17 -5.41 -8.71
CA GLY A 38 0.73 -6.14 -9.60
C GLY A 38 1.92 -6.87 -8.93
N LEU A 39 2.06 -6.82 -7.60
CA LEU A 39 3.13 -7.49 -6.85
C LEU A 39 2.66 -8.81 -6.24
N HIS A 40 3.58 -9.75 -6.06
CA HIS A 40 3.33 -11.06 -5.44
C HIS A 40 3.53 -11.00 -3.92
N TRP A 41 2.52 -11.44 -3.17
CA TRP A 41 2.51 -11.39 -1.71
C TRP A 41 2.18 -12.75 -1.10
N LYS A 42 3.02 -13.20 -0.18
CA LYS A 42 2.89 -14.46 0.57
C LYS A 42 2.44 -14.21 2.00
N PRO A 43 1.46 -14.94 2.54
CA PRO A 43 1.09 -14.83 3.95
C PRO A 43 2.21 -15.41 4.84
N GLN A 44 2.72 -14.62 5.77
CA GLN A 44 3.76 -15.05 6.73
C GLN A 44 3.16 -15.87 7.89
N SER A 45 1.88 -15.65 8.21
CA SER A 45 1.18 -16.29 9.33
C SER A 45 -0.23 -16.70 8.94
N ASN A 46 -0.95 -17.36 9.86
CA ASN A 46 -2.34 -17.72 9.66
C ASN A 46 -3.19 -16.44 9.56
N CYS A 47 -3.52 -16.05 8.34
CA CYS A 47 -4.25 -14.84 8.03
C CYS A 47 -5.72 -15.13 7.75
N ALA A 48 -6.59 -14.16 8.03
CA ALA A 48 -7.97 -14.23 7.56
C ALA A 48 -8.00 -14.44 6.04
N VAL A 49 -8.88 -15.33 5.57
CA VAL A 49 -8.96 -15.67 4.14
C VAL A 49 -9.39 -14.44 3.35
N LEU A 50 -8.44 -13.91 2.59
CA LEU A 50 -8.60 -12.77 1.72
C LEU A 50 -9.17 -13.22 0.37
N ARG A 51 -10.13 -12.46 -0.17
CA ARG A 51 -10.78 -12.75 -1.45
C ARG A 51 -10.42 -11.70 -2.50
N LYS A 52 -10.51 -12.10 -3.76
CA LYS A 52 -10.38 -11.17 -4.89
C LYS A 52 -11.40 -10.04 -4.74
N GLY A 53 -10.94 -8.80 -4.87
CA GLY A 53 -11.75 -7.60 -4.74
C GLY A 53 -11.79 -7.02 -3.32
N ASP A 54 -11.31 -7.74 -2.30
CA ASP A 54 -11.22 -7.21 -0.95
C ASP A 54 -10.29 -6.00 -0.91
N LYS A 55 -10.70 -5.01 -0.11
CA LYS A 55 -9.92 -3.81 0.15
C LYS A 55 -9.06 -4.00 1.39
N ILE A 56 -7.79 -3.65 1.24
CA ILE A 56 -6.81 -3.69 2.31
C ILE A 56 -6.08 -2.36 2.43
N LYS A 57 -5.60 -2.08 3.63
CA LYS A 57 -4.72 -0.94 3.93
C LYS A 57 -3.39 -1.47 4.42
N PHE A 58 -2.30 -0.96 3.86
CA PHE A 58 -0.97 -1.24 4.37
C PHE A 58 -0.70 -0.35 5.58
N PHE A 59 -0.30 -0.95 6.71
CA PHE A 59 0.11 -0.18 7.88
C PHE A 59 1.47 0.51 7.69
N ASN A 60 2.32 -0.07 6.85
CA ASN A 60 3.62 0.51 6.56
C ASN A 60 3.58 1.23 5.21
N ASN A 61 3.87 2.54 5.20
CA ASN A 61 4.01 3.39 4.00
C ASN A 61 5.04 2.87 2.97
N LYS A 62 5.71 1.74 3.26
CA LYS A 62 6.66 1.08 2.38
C LYS A 62 6.01 0.37 1.19
N ALA A 63 4.71 0.10 1.23
CA ALA A 63 3.99 -0.54 0.12
C ALA A 63 3.66 0.41 -1.05
N ASN A 64 4.19 1.64 -1.07
CA ASN A 64 4.12 2.60 -2.18
C ASN A 64 4.91 2.12 -3.41
N GLY A 65 4.54 0.96 -3.97
CA GLY A 65 5.19 0.35 -5.13
C GLY A 65 6.56 -0.27 -4.86
N LYS A 66 7.02 -0.32 -3.60
CA LYS A 66 8.24 -1.03 -3.21
C LYS A 66 7.87 -2.36 -2.55
N CYS A 67 8.51 -3.43 -2.99
CA CYS A 67 8.25 -4.76 -2.50
C CYS A 67 8.93 -4.95 -1.13
N VAL A 68 8.19 -4.70 -0.06
CA VAL A 68 8.68 -4.80 1.32
C VAL A 68 7.64 -5.51 2.17
N SER A 69 8.08 -6.51 2.94
CA SER A 69 7.24 -7.21 3.92
C SER A 69 6.53 -6.23 4.84
N THR A 70 5.23 -6.41 5.02
CA THR A 70 4.36 -5.43 5.68
C THR A 70 3.12 -6.08 6.31
N THR A 71 2.48 -5.36 7.21
CA THR A 71 1.21 -5.75 7.80
C THR A 71 0.06 -5.08 7.05
N VAL A 72 -0.93 -5.86 6.63
CA VAL A 72 -2.15 -5.40 5.98
C VAL A 72 -3.34 -5.52 6.93
N MET A 73 -4.28 -4.58 6.84
CA MET A 73 -5.58 -4.66 7.53
C MET A 73 -6.69 -4.87 6.52
N LEU A 74 -7.61 -5.81 6.80
CA LEU A 74 -8.88 -5.88 6.09
C LEU A 74 -9.78 -4.75 6.57
N ASP A 75 -10.32 -3.97 5.62
CA ASP A 75 -11.19 -2.83 5.93
C ASP A 75 -12.49 -3.26 6.64
N ASN A 76 -13.02 -4.45 6.30
CA ASN A 76 -14.27 -4.97 6.86
C ASN A 76 -14.14 -5.65 8.23
N SER A 77 -12.97 -6.20 8.58
CA SER A 77 -12.84 -7.12 9.73
C SER A 77 -11.90 -6.64 10.82
N LYS A 78 -11.20 -5.51 10.63
CA LYS A 78 -10.08 -5.04 11.49
C LYS A 78 -8.98 -6.10 11.72
N SER A 79 -9.03 -7.22 11.01
CA SER A 79 -8.04 -8.29 11.10
C SER A 79 -6.77 -7.86 10.39
N THR A 80 -5.65 -8.05 11.05
CA THR A 80 -4.33 -7.75 10.52
C THR A 80 -3.61 -9.02 10.08
N CYS A 81 -2.91 -8.95 8.94
CA CYS A 81 -2.15 -10.06 8.39
C CYS A 81 -0.76 -9.59 7.99
N ASN A 82 0.28 -10.37 8.27
CA ASN A 82 1.63 -10.08 7.80
C ASN A 82 1.84 -10.75 6.44
N LEU A 83 2.17 -9.95 5.43
CA LEU A 83 2.48 -10.40 4.08
C LEU A 83 3.95 -10.14 3.78
N TRP A 84 4.61 -11.14 3.19
CA TRP A 84 5.93 -11.02 2.59
C TRP A 84 5.77 -10.68 1.12
N CYS A 85 6.51 -9.69 0.66
CA CYS A 85 6.56 -9.36 -0.76
C CYS A 85 7.70 -10.14 -1.40
N GLU A 86 7.42 -10.79 -2.52
CA GLU A 86 8.44 -11.48 -3.31
C GLU A 86 8.74 -10.61 -4.55
N ASP A 87 9.87 -9.90 -4.52
CA ASP A 87 10.31 -9.08 -5.65
C ASP A 87 11.05 -10.00 -6.63
N PRO A 88 10.60 -10.13 -7.89
CA PRO A 88 11.34 -10.90 -8.89
C PRO A 88 12.75 -10.33 -9.19
N ARG A 89 13.10 -9.15 -8.69
CA ARG A 89 14.44 -8.53 -8.82
C ARG A 89 15.32 -8.62 -7.58
N SER A 90 14.88 -9.29 -6.51
CA SER A 90 15.68 -9.44 -5.29
C SER A 90 16.50 -10.73 -5.22
N ASP A 91 16.44 -11.58 -6.24
CA ASP A 91 17.49 -12.57 -6.49
C ASP A 91 18.67 -11.83 -7.15
N GLY A 92 19.81 -11.86 -6.46
CA GLY A 92 21.00 -11.04 -6.74
C GLY A 92 21.64 -11.23 -8.11
#